data_AF-A0A7S3SFT4-F1
#
_entry.id   AF-A0A7S3SFT4-F1
#
_cell.length_a   1.000
_cell.length_b   1.000
_cell.length_c   1.000
_cell.angle_alpha   90.00
_cell.angle_beta   90.00
_cell.angle_gamma   90.00
#
_symmetry.space_group_name_H-M   'P 1'
#
loop_
_entity.id
_entity.type
_entity.pdbx_description
1 polymer ?
#
loop_
_entity_poly.entity_id
_entity_poly.type
_entity_poly.pdbx_seq_one_letter_code
_entity_poly.pdbx_strand_id
1 'polypeptide(L)'
;YKPGDCEVKTLRRLLLGALRYGKPFVLDFLTLELNESSLNELLEPIFPGLLPLLVSREITREENYSRILNDSDPDEYALKFWCQATTSHFHFVLLTKLPRPAEWLTENFFVLKVAQ
;
A
#
# COMPACT_ATOMS: atom_id res chain seq x y z
N TYR A 1 9.70 2.86 0.16
CA TYR A 1 10.50 1.64 0.43
C TYR A 1 10.83 0.94 -0.88
N LYS A 2 12.03 0.36 -1.03
CA LYS A 2 12.44 -0.38 -2.24
C LYS A 2 11.86 -1.82 -2.22
N PRO A 3 11.07 -2.23 -3.23
CA PRO A 3 10.36 -3.52 -3.27
C PRO A 3 11.19 -4.80 -3.04
N GLY A 4 12.49 -4.82 -3.32
CA GLY A 4 13.33 -6.02 -3.19
C GLY A 4 14.04 -6.23 -1.84
N ASP A 5 14.05 -5.21 -0.97
CA ASP A 5 14.83 -5.22 0.27
C ASP A 5 13.93 -5.37 1.53
N CYS A 6 12.62 -5.53 1.33
CA CYS A 6 11.63 -5.52 2.39
C CYS A 6 11.02 -6.91 2.58
N GLU A 7 11.25 -7.51 3.75
CA GLU A 7 10.54 -8.74 4.11
C GLU A 7 9.02 -8.49 4.10
N VAL A 8 8.25 -9.48 3.65
CA VAL A 8 6.77 -9.42 3.59
C VAL A 8 6.15 -8.97 4.92
N LYS A 9 6.70 -9.45 6.04
CA LYS A 9 6.25 -9.07 7.39
C LYS A 9 6.43 -7.58 7.67
N THR A 10 7.53 -6.99 7.21
CA THR A 10 7.84 -5.57 7.34
C THR A 10 6.91 -4.76 6.44
N LEU A 11 6.71 -5.17 5.19
CA LEU A 11 5.81 -4.49 4.26
C LEU A 11 4.36 -4.47 4.77
N ARG A 12 3.86 -5.61 5.26
CA ARG A 12 2.54 -5.71 5.91
C ARG A 12 2.44 -4.76 7.10
N ARG A 13 3.45 -4.73 7.98
CA ARG A 13 3.45 -3.84 9.16
C ARG A 13 3.45 -2.37 8.77
N LEU A 14 4.17 -2.00 7.72
CA LEU A 14 4.19 -0.63 7.19
C LEU A 14 2.81 -0.22 6.64
N LEU A 15 2.16 -1.12 5.89
CA LEU A 15 0.78 -0.90 5.43
C LEU A 15 -0.18 -0.75 6.61
N LEU A 16 -0.08 -1.63 7.61
CA LEU A 16 -0.92 -1.60 8.81
C LEU A 16 -0.75 -0.28 9.58
N GLY A 17 0.48 0.17 9.78
CA GLY A 17 0.77 1.47 10.38
C GLY A 17 0.24 2.64 9.56
N ALA A 18 0.38 2.59 8.23
CA ALA A 18 -0.16 3.61 7.35
C ALA A 18 -1.69 3.72 7.48
N LEU A 19 -2.40 2.60 7.49
CA LEU A 19 -3.86 2.57 7.69
C LEU A 19 -4.25 3.09 9.08
N ARG A 20 -3.61 2.57 10.14
CA ARG A 20 -3.94 2.90 11.54
C ARG A 20 -3.83 4.39 11.84
N TYR A 21 -2.86 5.07 11.25
CA TYR A 21 -2.60 6.48 11.48
C TYR A 21 -3.04 7.39 10.32
N GLY A 22 -3.72 6.85 9.30
CA GLY A 22 -4.14 7.63 8.13
C GLY A 22 -2.97 8.24 7.36
N LYS A 23 -1.80 7.63 7.43
CA LYS A 23 -0.57 8.10 6.78
C LYS A 23 -0.49 7.53 5.35
N PRO A 24 0.22 8.20 4.44
CA PRO A 24 0.45 7.65 3.11
C PRO A 24 1.33 6.39 3.20
N PHE A 25 0.93 5.33 2.49
CA PHE A 25 1.74 4.16 2.23
C PHE A 25 2.52 4.38 0.94
N VAL A 26 3.84 4.58 1.07
CA VAL A 26 4.71 5.00 -0.04
C VAL A 26 5.66 3.88 -0.45
N LEU A 27 5.53 3.41 -1.68
CA LEU A 27 6.48 2.50 -2.31
C LEU A 27 7.36 3.28 -3.30
N ASP A 28 8.67 3.15 -3.14
CA ASP A 28 9.63 3.84 -3.98
C ASP A 28 10.34 2.82 -4.86
N PHE A 29 9.96 2.80 -6.13
CA PHE A 29 10.49 1.89 -7.12
C PHE A 29 11.81 2.41 -7.71
N LEU A 30 12.21 3.67 -7.46
CA LEU A 30 13.41 4.26 -8.06
C LEU A 30 13.44 4.00 -9.58
N THR A 31 14.41 3.24 -10.07
CA THR A 31 14.56 2.85 -11.48
C THR A 31 14.09 1.42 -11.78
N LEU A 32 13.51 0.73 -10.79
CA LEU A 32 12.91 -0.59 -10.98
C LEU A 32 11.66 -0.49 -11.85
N GLU A 33 11.34 -1.60 -12.50
CA GLU A 33 10.11 -1.72 -13.27
C GLU A 33 8.91 -1.53 -12.35
N LEU A 34 8.03 -0.60 -12.73
CA LEU A 34 6.76 -0.35 -12.06
C LEU A 34 5.64 -0.64 -13.05
N ASN A 35 4.95 -1.75 -12.82
CA ASN A 35 3.79 -2.23 -13.58
C ASN A 35 2.88 -3.06 -12.64
N GLU A 36 1.71 -3.48 -13.14
CA GLU A 36 0.77 -4.29 -12.36
C GLU A 36 1.40 -5.58 -11.80
N SER A 37 2.13 -6.33 -12.63
CA SER A 37 2.76 -7.60 -12.23
C SER A 37 3.76 -7.41 -11.09
N SER A 38 4.65 -6.42 -11.19
CA SER A 38 5.63 -6.11 -10.14
C SER A 38 4.99 -5.69 -8.82
N LEU A 39 3.84 -5.01 -8.88
CA LEU A 39 3.05 -4.66 -7.69
C LEU A 39 2.38 -5.89 -7.08
N ASN A 40 1.82 -6.77 -7.91
CA ASN A 40 1.23 -8.03 -7.45
C ASN A 40 2.28 -8.94 -6.82
N GLU A 41 3.44 -9.13 -7.43
CA GLU A 41 4.54 -9.92 -6.87
C GLU A 41 4.96 -9.42 -5.47
N LEU A 42 4.94 -8.10 -5.27
CA LEU A 42 5.27 -7.46 -4.00
C LEU A 42 4.15 -7.61 -2.95
N LEU A 43 2.89 -7.48 -3.35
CA LEU A 43 1.74 -7.31 -2.44
C LEU A 43 0.96 -8.59 -2.17
N GLU A 44 0.85 -9.51 -3.14
CA GLU A 44 0.15 -10.79 -3.00
C GLU A 44 0.65 -11.63 -1.80
N PRO A 45 1.96 -11.66 -1.46
CA PRO A 45 2.42 -12.39 -0.28
C PRO A 45 1.89 -11.85 1.05
N ILE A 46 1.38 -10.61 1.11
CA ILE A 46 0.73 -10.07 2.32
C ILE A 46 -0.62 -10.76 2.52
N PHE A 47 -1.51 -10.65 1.52
CA PHE A 47 -2.67 -11.50 1.36
C PHE A 47 -3.20 -11.41 -0.08
N PRO A 48 -3.90 -12.45 -0.58
CA PRO A 48 -4.38 -12.47 -1.95
C PRO A 48 -5.41 -11.39 -2.27
N GLY A 49 -5.21 -10.67 -3.37
CA GLY A 49 -6.11 -9.60 -3.84
C GLY A 49 -5.90 -8.27 -3.12
N LEU A 50 -4.72 -8.02 -2.54
CA LEU A 50 -4.43 -6.76 -1.85
C LEU A 50 -4.34 -5.56 -2.81
N LEU A 51 -3.72 -5.71 -4.00
CA LEU A 51 -3.55 -4.60 -4.93
C LEU A 51 -4.89 -3.98 -5.39
N PRO A 52 -5.90 -4.76 -5.80
CA PRO A 52 -7.23 -4.20 -6.12
C PRO A 52 -7.84 -3.39 -4.98
N LEU A 53 -7.71 -3.82 -3.72
CA LEU A 53 -8.25 -3.12 -2.55
C LEU A 53 -7.51 -1.81 -2.25
N LEU A 54 -6.21 -1.75 -2.54
CA LEU A 54 -5.42 -0.52 -2.43
C LEU A 54 -5.84 0.50 -3.50
N VAL A 55 -5.99 0.04 -4.75
CA VAL A 55 -6.39 0.89 -5.89
C VAL A 55 -7.81 1.39 -5.73
N SER A 56 -8.76 0.52 -5.36
CA SER A 56 -10.17 0.89 -5.11
C SER A 56 -10.37 1.65 -3.80
N ARG A 57 -9.32 1.75 -2.97
CA ARG A 57 -9.34 2.33 -1.62
C ARG A 57 -10.21 1.56 -0.62
N GLU A 58 -10.76 0.40 -1.00
CA GLU A 58 -11.58 -0.46 -0.13
C GLU A 58 -10.78 -1.10 1.00
N ILE A 59 -9.44 -1.09 0.93
CA ILE A 59 -8.56 -1.48 2.05
C ILE A 59 -8.82 -0.67 3.33
N THR A 60 -9.45 0.50 3.20
CA THR A 60 -9.79 1.38 4.32
C THR A 60 -11.02 0.93 5.11
N ARG A 61 -11.78 -0.05 4.61
CA ARG A 61 -12.94 -0.62 5.31
C ARG A 61 -12.49 -1.54 6.45
N GLU A 62 -13.27 -1.60 7.52
CA GLU A 62 -12.96 -2.38 8.73
C GLU A 62 -12.72 -3.87 8.42
N GLU A 63 -13.56 -4.45 7.56
CA GLU A 63 -13.48 -5.85 7.15
C GLU A 63 -12.20 -6.17 6.36
N ASN A 64 -11.61 -5.18 5.67
CA ASN A 64 -10.35 -5.36 4.95
C ASN A 64 -9.14 -5.03 5.80
N TYR A 65 -9.27 -4.09 6.75
CA TYR A 65 -8.24 -3.81 7.75
C TYR A 65 -7.95 -5.04 8.61
N SER A 66 -8.99 -5.76 9.04
CA SER A 66 -8.85 -6.97 9.86
C SER A 66 -8.04 -8.09 9.19
N ARG A 67 -8.08 -8.17 7.84
CA ARG A 67 -7.32 -9.15 7.04
C ARG A 67 -5.81 -8.93 7.06
N ILE A 68 -5.35 -7.74 7.47
CA ILE A 68 -3.92 -7.39 7.56
C ILE A 68 -3.34 -7.73 8.95
N LEU A 69 -4.22 -7.87 9.95
CA LEU A 69 -3.82 -8.10 11.34
C LEU A 69 -3.22 -9.50 11.52
N ASN A 70 -2.21 -9.57 12.36
CA ASN A 70 -1.64 -10.80 12.88
C ASN A 70 -1.74 -10.82 14.41
N ASP A 71 -1.84 -12.00 15.01
CA ASP A 71 -1.92 -12.16 16.48
C ASP A 71 -0.70 -11.62 17.25
N SER A 72 0.45 -11.48 16.57
CA SER A 72 1.68 -10.91 17.14
C SER A 72 1.77 -9.38 17.03
N ASP A 73 0.74 -8.72 16.51
CA ASP A 73 0.70 -7.27 16.41
C ASP A 73 0.44 -6.61 17.77
N PRO A 74 1.12 -5.49 18.10
CA PRO A 74 0.82 -4.70 19.28
C PRO A 74 -0.66 -4.30 19.34
N ASP A 75 -1.19 -4.22 20.56
CA ASP A 75 -2.60 -3.94 20.82
C ASP A 75 -3.07 -2.64 20.17
N GLU A 76 -2.19 -1.67 19.90
CA GLU A 76 -2.53 -0.41 19.21
C GLU A 76 -3.11 -0.61 17.80
N TYR A 77 -2.82 -1.74 17.13
CA TYR A 77 -3.36 -2.08 15.83
C TYR A 77 -4.67 -2.87 15.91
N ALA A 78 -5.06 -3.35 17.10
CA ALA A 78 -6.24 -4.18 17.29
C ALA A 78 -7.49 -3.51 16.73
N LEU A 79 -8.43 -4.33 16.24
CA LEU A 79 -9.64 -3.87 15.56
C LEU A 79 -10.47 -2.90 16.41
N LYS A 80 -10.48 -3.06 17.75
CA LYS A 80 -11.15 -2.15 18.70
C LYS A 80 -10.66 -0.69 18.63
N PHE A 81 -9.48 -0.45 18.06
CA PHE A 81 -8.92 0.90 17.85
C PHE A 81 -8.98 1.36 16.39
N TRP A 82 -9.59 0.58 15.50
CA TRP A 82 -9.85 1.02 14.14
C TRP A 82 -10.83 2.20 14.15
N CYS A 83 -10.57 3.20 13.30
CA CYS A 83 -11.35 4.42 13.26
C CYS A 83 -11.50 4.91 11.82
N GLN A 84 -12.71 4.87 11.29
CA GLN A 84 -13.02 5.30 9.92
C GLN A 84 -12.51 6.72 9.63
N ALA A 85 -12.66 7.66 10.56
CA ALA A 85 -12.21 9.04 10.37
C ALA A 85 -10.70 9.10 10.11
N THR A 86 -9.90 8.34 10.85
CA THR A 86 -8.44 8.31 10.67
C THR A 86 -8.06 7.55 9.40
N THR A 87 -8.60 6.33 9.21
CA THR A 87 -8.27 5.49 8.05
C THR A 87 -8.69 6.13 6.72
N SER A 88 -9.70 7.01 6.73
CA SER A 88 -10.12 7.77 5.53
C SER A 88 -9.07 8.75 5.01
N HIS A 89 -8.04 9.08 5.80
CA HIS A 89 -6.90 9.89 5.36
C HIS A 89 -5.77 9.08 4.70
N PHE A 90 -5.89 7.74 4.66
CA PHE A 90 -4.93 6.88 3.98
C PHE A 90 -4.82 7.19 2.48
N HIS A 91 -3.59 7.17 1.97
CA HIS A 91 -3.27 7.30 0.54
C HIS A 91 -2.25 6.24 0.14
N PHE A 92 -2.42 5.65 -1.04
CA PHE A 92 -1.42 4.77 -1.64
C PHE A 92 -0.62 5.55 -2.68
N VAL A 93 0.70 5.64 -2.48
CA VAL A 93 1.59 6.47 -3.31
C VAL A 93 2.71 5.62 -3.88
N LEU A 94 2.89 5.72 -5.19
CA LEU A 94 3.97 5.06 -5.93
C LEU A 94 4.94 6.13 -6.43
N LEU A 95 6.22 5.97 -6.13
CA LEU A 95 7.29 6.82 -6.63
C LEU A 95 8.14 6.05 -7.64
N THR A 96 8.46 6.69 -8.75
CA THR A 96 9.33 6.12 -9.79
C THR A 96 10.14 7.21 -10.48
N LYS A 97 11.32 6.85 -10.96
CA LYS A 97 12.18 7.64 -11.85
C LYS A 97 12.02 7.25 -13.32
N LEU A 98 11.16 6.27 -13.63
CA LEU A 98 10.87 5.91 -15.01
C LEU A 98 10.20 7.10 -15.72
N PRO A 99 10.67 7.47 -16.93
CA PRO A 99 10.20 8.67 -17.61
C PRO A 99 8.74 8.57 -18.06
N ARG A 100 8.23 7.35 -18.22
CA ARG A 100 6.85 7.05 -18.60
C ARG A 100 6.35 5.87 -17.78
N PRO A 101 5.31 6.04 -16.94
CA PRO A 101 4.63 4.92 -16.28
C PRO A 101 3.98 3.98 -17.31
N ALA A 102 3.82 2.70 -16.94
CA ALA A 102 3.03 1.74 -17.71
C ALA A 102 1.55 2.16 -17.81
N GLU A 103 0.86 1.72 -18.87
CA GLU A 103 -0.54 2.09 -19.17
C GLU A 103 -1.49 1.82 -18.01
N TRP A 104 -1.42 0.62 -17.42
CA TRP A 104 -2.23 0.25 -16.26
C TRP A 104 -2.09 1.25 -15.10
N LEU A 105 -0.91 1.83 -14.86
CA LEU A 105 -0.72 2.85 -13.82
C LEU A 105 -1.42 4.15 -14.18
N THR A 106 -1.36 4.55 -15.45
CA THR A 106 -2.05 5.77 -15.92
C THR A 106 -3.57 5.64 -15.88
N GLU A 107 -4.10 4.41 -15.95
CA GLU A 107 -5.54 4.12 -15.83
C GLU A 107 -6.03 4.05 -14.38
N ASN A 108 -5.18 3.61 -13.45
CA ASN A 108 -5.56 3.33 -12.07
C ASN A 108 -5.02 4.35 -11.04
N PHE A 109 -4.09 5.22 -11.42
CA PHE A 109 -3.49 6.22 -10.54
C PHE A 109 -3.51 7.61 -11.15
N PHE A 110 -3.59 8.62 -10.28
CA PHE A 110 -3.26 9.99 -10.67
C PHE A 110 -1.75 10.14 -10.83
N VAL A 111 -1.29 10.41 -12.06
CA VAL A 111 0.13 10.59 -12.35
C VAL A 111 0.54 12.04 -12.16
N LEU A 112 1.49 12.27 -11.24
CA LEU A 112 2.09 13.56 -10.97
C LEU A 112 3.54 13.57 -11.46
N LYS A 113 3.84 14.45 -12.42
CA LYS A 113 5.22 14.68 -12.87
C LYS A 113 5.82 15.83 -12.06
N VAL A 114 6.85 15.52 -11.26
CA VAL A 114 7.64 16.53 -10.56
C VAL A 114 8.77 16.96 -11.48
N ALA A 115 8.78 18.24 -11.89
CA ALA A 115 9.91 18.80 -12.62
C ALA A 115 11.12 18.90 -11.67
N GLN A 116 12.27 18.43 -12.13
CA GLN A 116 13.56 18.67 -11.47
C GLN A 116 14.20 19.94 -12.01
#